data_AF-A0A7C6TYE1-F1
#
_entry.id   AF-A0A7C6TYE1-F1
#
_cell.length_a   1.000
_cell.length_b   1.000
_cell.length_c   1.000
_cell.angle_alpha   90.00
_cell.angle_beta   90.00
_cell.angle_gamma   90.00
#
_symmetry.space_group_name_H-M   'P 1'
#
loop_
_entity.id
_entity.type
_entity.pdbx_description
1 polymer ?
#
loop_
_entity_poly.entity_id
_entity_poly.type
_entity_poly.pdbx_seq_one_letter_code
_entity_poly.pdbx_strand_id
1 'polypeptide(L)'
;MRTRNRSVAWLLILFMLVVLISGCTKSGEDEETTSPTTQTEAPAPVTTTVEKVTYGGREFSISYAGYFPIKNADGSYQSSLDEEWDAAYRDLEDRLDIKIIYVPLPEGDALEHLTAAAMSGTVLADLIRTRQNTYWPA
;
A
#
# COMPACT_ATOMS: atom_id res chain seq x y z
N MET A 1 -37.96 31.75 -1.39
CA MET A 1 -36.93 30.79 -1.83
C MET A 1 -35.54 30.95 -1.18
N ARG A 2 -35.29 31.92 -0.28
CA ARG A 2 -33.94 32.14 0.32
C ARG A 2 -33.69 31.38 1.63
N THR A 3 -34.73 30.86 2.28
CA THR A 3 -34.65 30.11 3.54
C THR A 3 -34.35 28.62 3.34
N ARG A 4 -34.80 28.03 2.22
CA ARG A 4 -34.64 26.59 1.92
C ARG A 4 -33.18 26.17 1.74
N ASN A 5 -32.33 27.04 1.18
CA ASN A 5 -30.91 26.75 1.00
C ASN A 5 -30.10 26.89 2.31
N ARG A 6 -30.58 27.71 3.26
CA ARG A 6 -29.98 27.81 4.60
C ARG A 6 -30.28 26.57 5.43
N SER A 7 -31.51 26.05 5.37
CA SER A 7 -31.90 24.81 6.04
C SER A 7 -31.09 23.60 5.57
N VAL A 8 -30.82 23.50 4.26
CA VAL A 8 -30.01 22.40 3.68
C VAL A 8 -28.54 22.49 4.11
N ALA A 9 -27.96 23.71 4.17
CA ALA A 9 -26.59 23.89 4.65
C ALA A 9 -26.43 23.51 6.13
N TRP A 10 -27.42 23.84 6.97
CA TRP A 10 -27.44 23.42 8.37
C TRP A 10 -27.57 21.90 8.53
N LEU A 11 -28.35 21.24 7.66
CA LEU A 11 -28.52 19.79 7.67
C LEU A 11 -27.22 19.05 7.28
N LEU A 12 -26.47 19.59 6.31
CA LEU A 12 -25.18 19.04 5.88
C LEU A 12 -24.09 19.15 6.97
N ILE A 13 -24.03 20.29 7.66
CA ILE A 13 -23.08 20.49 8.76
C ILE A 13 -23.39 19.55 9.93
N LEU A 14 -24.68 19.37 10.26
CA LEU A 14 -25.10 18.41 11.28
C LEU A 14 -24.71 16.97 10.90
N PHE A 15 -24.87 16.60 9.62
CA PHE A 15 -24.52 15.27 9.14
C PHE A 15 -23.01 15.00 9.23
N MET A 16 -22.16 15.97 8.88
CA MET A 16 -20.71 15.83 9.04
C MET A 16 -20.30 15.68 10.51
N LEU A 17 -20.96 16.39 11.43
CA LEU A 17 -20.68 16.28 12.86
C LEU A 17 -21.04 14.90 13.44
N VAL A 18 -22.12 14.27 12.96
CA VAL A 18 -22.52 12.92 13.41
C VAL A 18 -21.53 11.85 12.94
N VAL A 19 -20.97 11.98 11.73
CA VAL A 19 -19.98 11.04 11.18
C VAL A 19 -18.66 11.10 11.97
N LEU A 20 -18.25 12.29 12.43
CA LEU A 20 -17.02 12.45 13.20
C LEU A 20 -17.09 11.84 14.61
N ILE A 21 -18.29 11.66 15.17
CA ILE A 21 -18.48 11.08 16.51
C ILE A 21 -18.59 9.55 16.46
N SER A 22 -19.02 8.96 15.33
CA SER A 22 -19.12 7.49 15.18
C SER A 22 -17.81 6.80 14.77
N GLY A 23 -16.74 7.55 14.48
CA GLY A 23 -15.43 7.00 14.10
C GLY A 23 -14.48 6.69 15.27
N CYS A 24 -14.86 6.98 16.52
CA CYS A 24 -14.04 6.78 17.71
C CYS A 24 -14.76 5.94 18.78
N THR A 25 -15.20 4.75 18.41
CA THR A 25 -15.46 3.68 19.40
C THR A 25 -14.67 2.44 19.01
N LYS A 26 -13.70 2.13 19.84
CA LYS A 26 -12.88 0.92 19.80
C LYS A 26 -13.74 -0.25 20.28
N SER A 27 -14.00 -1.23 19.42
CA SER A 27 -14.37 -2.63 19.71
C SER A 27 -14.52 -3.31 18.34
N GLY A 28 -13.78 -4.35 17.94
CA GLY A 28 -13.17 -5.42 18.70
C GLY A 28 -14.08 -6.64 18.61
N GLU A 29 -13.93 -7.43 17.54
CA GLU A 29 -14.41 -8.82 17.39
C GLU A 29 -13.47 -9.51 16.41
N ASP A 30 -12.42 -10.11 16.97
CA ASP A 30 -11.51 -11.02 16.29
C ASP A 30 -12.13 -12.42 16.33
N GLU A 31 -12.16 -13.10 15.18
CA GLU A 31 -12.47 -14.53 15.14
C GLU A 31 -11.40 -15.33 15.90
N GLU A 32 -11.87 -16.23 16.78
CA GLU A 32 -11.05 -17.10 17.62
C GLU A 32 -10.18 -18.04 16.77
N THR A 33 -8.86 -17.91 16.89
CA THR A 33 -7.93 -19.03 16.79
C THR A 33 -7.32 -19.28 18.16
N THR A 34 -7.59 -20.47 18.68
CA THR A 34 -7.34 -20.88 20.07
C THR A 34 -5.87 -21.16 20.35
N SER A 35 -5.35 -20.66 21.49
CA SER A 35 -4.29 -21.30 22.28
C SER A 35 -4.31 -20.76 23.73
N PRO A 36 -3.98 -21.59 24.74
CA PRO A 36 -4.48 -21.42 26.10
C PRO A 36 -3.62 -20.48 26.95
N THR A 37 -4.27 -19.57 27.69
CA THR A 37 -3.64 -18.78 28.76
C THR A 37 -4.08 -19.30 30.11
N THR A 38 -3.13 -19.77 30.92
CA THR A 38 -3.32 -19.95 32.37
C THR A 38 -2.56 -18.86 33.13
N GLN A 39 -3.35 -18.05 33.84
CA GLN A 39 -3.12 -17.30 35.09
C GLN A 39 -1.91 -16.35 35.27
N THR A 40 -2.28 -15.10 35.58
CA THR A 40 -1.90 -14.28 36.75
C THR A 40 -0.42 -14.21 37.16
N GLU A 41 0.26 -13.14 36.73
CA GLU A 41 1.10 -12.26 37.57
C GLU A 41 1.40 -10.98 36.76
N ALA A 42 1.56 -9.82 37.40
CA ALA A 42 1.84 -8.56 36.70
C ALA A 42 3.16 -8.67 35.91
N PRO A 43 3.17 -8.53 34.57
CA PRO A 43 4.39 -8.77 33.80
C PRO A 43 5.32 -7.57 33.89
N ALA A 44 6.59 -7.84 34.22
CA ALA A 44 7.70 -6.95 33.93
C ALA A 44 7.67 -6.54 32.44
N PRO A 45 8.17 -5.35 32.06
CA PRO A 45 8.12 -4.90 30.66
C PRO A 45 8.92 -5.87 29.79
N VAL A 46 8.21 -6.76 29.10
CA VAL A 46 8.79 -7.65 28.11
C VAL A 46 9.15 -6.77 26.93
N THR A 47 10.43 -6.43 26.83
CA THR A 47 10.96 -5.80 25.63
C THR A 47 10.90 -6.87 24.55
N THR A 48 9.81 -6.90 23.79
CA THR A 48 9.68 -7.77 22.63
C THR A 48 10.57 -7.15 21.55
N THR A 49 11.83 -7.58 21.50
CA THR A 49 12.70 -7.26 20.37
C THR A 49 12.12 -7.98 19.16
N VAL A 50 11.35 -7.26 18.35
CA VAL A 50 10.94 -7.76 17.03
C VAL A 50 12.22 -7.93 16.22
N GLU A 51 12.58 -9.17 15.93
CA GLU A 51 13.76 -9.46 15.13
C GLU A 51 13.57 -8.83 13.74
N LYS A 52 14.55 -8.05 13.29
CA LYS A 52 14.49 -7.35 12.00
C LYS A 52 14.49 -8.40 10.89
N VAL A 53 13.40 -8.50 10.14
CA VAL A 53 13.35 -9.32 8.92
C VAL A 53 14.32 -8.74 7.90
N THR A 54 15.27 -9.55 7.43
CA THR A 54 16.25 -9.17 6.40
C THR A 54 16.24 -10.19 5.28
N TYR A 55 16.57 -9.77 4.06
CA TYR A 55 16.57 -10.63 2.87
C TYR A 55 17.94 -10.73 2.19
N GLY A 56 19.02 -10.38 2.88
CA GLY A 56 20.40 -10.67 2.47
C GLY A 56 20.84 -9.94 1.20
N GLY A 57 20.37 -8.71 0.99
CA GLY A 57 20.72 -7.87 -0.16
C GLY A 57 20.11 -8.33 -1.49
N ARG A 58 19.07 -9.18 -1.47
CA ARG A 58 18.45 -9.66 -2.72
C ARG A 58 17.89 -8.51 -3.55
N GLU A 59 17.92 -8.67 -4.87
CA GLU A 59 17.17 -7.80 -5.76
C GLU A 59 15.68 -8.17 -5.69
N PHE A 60 14.83 -7.14 -5.61
CA PHE A 60 13.38 -7.22 -5.61
C PHE A 60 12.87 -6.46 -6.81
N SER A 61 12.34 -7.19 -7.78
CA SER A 61 11.91 -6.65 -9.05
C SER A 61 10.45 -6.19 -9.00
N ILE A 62 10.21 -4.97 -9.48
CA ILE A 62 8.87 -4.40 -9.60
C ILE A 62 8.60 -4.09 -11.06
N SER A 63 7.46 -4.53 -11.57
CA SER A 63 7.01 -4.24 -12.93
C SER A 63 5.63 -3.57 -12.95
N TYR A 64 5.37 -2.85 -14.03
CA TYR A 64 4.13 -2.11 -14.29
C TYR A 64 3.71 -1.20 -13.13
N ALA A 65 4.68 -0.73 -12.34
CA ALA A 65 4.41 0.25 -11.31
C ALA A 65 3.97 1.55 -11.98
N GLY A 66 2.67 1.88 -11.86
CA GLY A 66 2.14 3.15 -12.36
C GLY A 66 2.81 4.39 -11.77
N TYR A 67 3.72 4.21 -10.81
CA TYR A 67 4.65 5.22 -10.35
C TYR A 67 5.95 4.55 -9.88
N PHE A 68 7.08 4.88 -10.51
CA PHE A 68 8.43 4.56 -10.07
C PHE A 68 9.26 5.84 -10.21
N PRO A 69 10.09 6.24 -9.23
CA PRO A 69 10.75 7.55 -9.22
C PRO A 69 11.51 7.82 -10.52
N ILE A 70 11.15 8.92 -11.19
CA ILE A 70 11.82 9.35 -12.41
C ILE A 70 12.77 10.52 -12.11
N LYS A 71 14.03 10.37 -12.50
CA LYS A 71 15.05 11.42 -12.44
C LYS A 71 15.26 12.02 -13.83
N ASN A 72 15.43 13.33 -13.88
CA ASN A 72 15.87 14.03 -15.08
C ASN A 72 17.32 13.66 -15.44
N ALA A 73 17.77 14.04 -16.63
CA ALA A 73 19.16 13.87 -17.06
C ALA A 73 20.16 14.50 -16.09
N ASP A 74 19.76 15.59 -15.42
CA ASP A 74 20.59 16.32 -14.44
C ASP A 74 20.59 15.67 -13.04
N GLY A 75 19.90 14.54 -12.86
CA GLY A 75 19.80 13.81 -11.59
C GLY A 75 18.78 14.36 -10.60
N SER A 76 18.12 15.49 -10.91
CA SER A 76 17.00 16.03 -10.14
C SER A 76 15.73 15.20 -10.34
N TYR A 77 14.86 15.17 -9.33
CA TYR A 77 13.54 14.54 -9.43
C TYR A 77 12.61 15.35 -10.35
N GLN A 78 11.76 14.66 -11.13
CA GLN A 78 10.78 15.33 -12.00
C GLN A 78 9.66 16.02 -11.20
N SER A 79 9.30 15.45 -10.07
CA SER A 79 8.29 15.98 -9.17
C SER A 79 8.66 15.73 -7.71
N SER A 80 8.03 16.46 -6.79
CA SER A 80 8.15 16.19 -5.35
C SER A 80 7.63 14.80 -4.98
N LEU A 81 6.71 14.25 -5.77
CA LEU A 81 6.22 12.89 -5.59
C LEU A 81 7.31 11.86 -5.89
N ASP A 82 8.16 12.08 -6.91
CA ASP A 82 9.30 11.18 -7.21
C ASP A 82 10.30 11.13 -6.06
N GLU A 83 10.55 12.28 -5.43
CA GLU A 83 11.43 12.37 -4.27
C GLU A 83 10.86 11.59 -3.06
N GLU A 84 9.56 11.75 -2.79
CA GLU A 84 8.88 11.03 -1.70
C GLU A 84 8.91 9.51 -1.93
N TRP A 85 8.64 9.06 -3.16
CA TRP A 85 8.69 7.63 -3.49
C TRP A 85 10.10 7.06 -3.44
N ASP A 86 11.11 7.81 -3.89
CA ASP A 86 12.52 7.37 -3.79
C ASP A 86 12.95 7.24 -2.33
N ALA A 87 12.56 8.19 -1.48
CA ALA A 87 12.81 8.11 -0.04
C ALA A 87 12.12 6.89 0.59
N ALA A 88 10.86 6.63 0.23
CA ALA A 88 10.12 5.45 0.70
C ALA A 88 10.77 4.14 0.25
N TYR A 89 11.26 4.06 -1.00
CA TYR A 89 11.97 2.88 -1.48
C TYR A 89 13.31 2.69 -0.78
N ARG A 90 14.08 3.74 -0.54
CA ARG A 90 15.34 3.65 0.21
C ARG A 90 15.15 3.21 1.65
N ASP A 91 14.10 3.70 2.33
CA ASP A 91 13.74 3.19 3.66
C ASP A 91 13.43 1.69 3.63
N LEU A 92 12.72 1.21 2.60
CA LEU A 92 12.45 -0.22 2.43
C LEU A 92 13.72 -1.02 2.16
N GLU A 93 14.62 -0.53 1.30
CA GLU A 93 15.91 -1.14 1.00
C GLU A 93 16.75 -1.30 2.26
N ASP A 94 16.88 -0.25 3.07
CA ASP A 94 17.64 -0.26 4.33
C ASP A 94 16.98 -1.11 5.42
N ARG A 95 15.64 -1.07 5.49
CA ARG A 95 14.87 -1.79 6.52
C ARG A 95 14.80 -3.28 6.25
N LEU A 96 14.76 -3.70 4.98
CA LEU A 96 14.60 -5.10 4.61
C LEU A 96 15.89 -5.72 4.07
N ASP A 97 16.96 -4.94 3.91
CA ASP A 97 18.21 -5.38 3.28
C ASP A 97 17.92 -5.97 1.90
N ILE A 98 17.31 -5.16 1.04
CA ILE A 98 16.95 -5.48 -0.35
C ILE A 98 17.39 -4.37 -1.28
N LYS A 99 17.38 -4.65 -2.58
CA LYS A 99 17.55 -3.64 -3.63
C LYS A 99 16.36 -3.67 -4.58
N ILE A 100 15.66 -2.57 -4.71
CA ILE A 100 14.45 -2.47 -5.54
C ILE A 100 14.86 -2.09 -6.96
N ILE A 101 14.46 -2.90 -7.94
CA ILE A 101 14.72 -2.64 -9.36
C ILE A 101 13.42 -2.56 -10.15
N TYR A 102 13.35 -1.60 -11.08
CA TYR A 102 12.25 -1.50 -12.01
C TYR A 102 12.52 -2.31 -13.27
N VAL A 103 11.62 -3.24 -13.58
CA VAL A 103 11.67 -4.05 -14.80
C VAL A 103 10.47 -3.65 -15.66
N PRO A 104 10.64 -2.85 -16.74
CA PRO A 104 9.53 -2.47 -17.60
C PRO A 104 8.99 -3.71 -18.33
N LEU A 105 7.67 -3.78 -18.49
CA LEU A 105 7.07 -4.74 -19.41
C LEU A 105 7.41 -4.33 -20.86
N PRO A 106 7.50 -5.29 -21.79
CA PRO A 106 7.62 -4.99 -23.21
C PRO A 106 6.45 -4.09 -23.66
N GLU A 107 6.68 -3.32 -24.73
CA GLU A 107 5.61 -2.51 -25.34
C GLU A 107 4.38 -3.39 -25.67
N GLY A 108 3.18 -2.93 -25.32
CA GLY A 108 1.93 -3.67 -25.48
C GLY A 108 1.00 -3.54 -24.27
N ASP A 109 -0.15 -4.23 -24.32
CA ASP A 109 -1.07 -4.25 -23.18
C ASP A 109 -0.50 -5.12 -22.06
N ALA A 110 -0.44 -4.57 -20.84
CA ALA A 110 0.03 -5.30 -19.67
C ALA A 110 -0.81 -6.55 -19.40
N LEU A 111 -2.11 -6.54 -19.73
CA LEU A 111 -2.95 -7.72 -19.58
C LEU A 111 -2.51 -8.88 -20.50
N GLU A 112 -2.12 -8.59 -21.74
CA GLU A 112 -1.63 -9.59 -22.68
C GLU A 112 -0.33 -10.21 -22.19
N HIS A 113 0.61 -9.37 -21.72
CA HIS A 113 1.88 -9.85 -21.17
C HIS A 113 1.66 -10.71 -19.91
N LEU A 114 0.75 -10.30 -19.02
CA LEU A 114 0.46 -11.03 -17.80
C LEU A 114 -0.24 -12.36 -18.06
N THR A 115 -1.22 -12.37 -18.96
CA THR A 115 -1.92 -13.61 -19.33
C THR A 115 -0.98 -14.57 -20.04
N ALA A 116 -0.12 -14.11 -20.96
CA ALA A 116 0.89 -14.93 -21.60
C ALA A 116 1.94 -15.47 -20.62
N ALA A 117 2.41 -14.65 -19.68
CA ALA A 117 3.35 -15.08 -18.64
C ALA A 117 2.73 -16.12 -17.69
N ALA A 118 1.49 -15.90 -17.26
CA ALA A 118 0.76 -16.83 -16.41
C ALA A 118 0.57 -18.20 -17.09
N MET A 119 0.28 -18.22 -18.39
CA MET A 119 0.11 -19.46 -19.16
C MET A 119 1.43 -20.17 -19.46
N SER A 120 2.53 -19.42 -19.62
CA SER A 120 3.86 -19.99 -19.92
C SER A 120 4.68 -20.36 -18.68
N GLY A 121 4.26 -19.91 -17.49
CA GLY A 121 5.04 -20.07 -16.26
C GLY A 121 6.26 -19.13 -16.18
N THR A 122 6.30 -18.10 -17.02
CA THR A 122 7.40 -17.13 -17.04
C THR A 122 7.23 -16.13 -15.90
N VAL A 123 8.27 -15.94 -15.08
CA VAL A 123 8.27 -14.93 -14.01
C VAL A 123 8.63 -13.57 -14.61
N LEU A 124 7.72 -12.60 -14.49
CA LEU A 124 7.93 -11.23 -15.00
C LEU A 124 8.60 -10.30 -13.96
N ALA A 125 8.17 -10.38 -12.70
CA ALA A 125 8.72 -9.63 -11.57
C ALA A 125 8.25 -10.22 -10.24
N ASP A 126 8.89 -9.83 -9.13
CA ASP A 126 8.47 -10.19 -7.77
C ASP A 126 7.17 -9.47 -7.38
N LEU A 127 6.99 -8.24 -7.85
CA LEU A 127 5.77 -7.47 -7.67
C LEU A 127 5.31 -6.88 -9.00
N ILE A 128 4.04 -7.09 -9.32
CA ILE A 128 3.40 -6.47 -10.48
C ILE A 128 2.20 -5.68 -9.98
N ARG A 129 2.18 -4.37 -10.26
CA ARG A 129 1.07 -3.50 -9.86
C ARG A 129 0.16 -3.22 -11.04
N THR A 130 -0.95 -3.94 -11.13
CA THR A 130 -2.00 -3.65 -12.13
C THR A 130 -3.12 -2.83 -11.51
N ARG A 131 -3.83 -2.07 -12.35
CA ARG A 131 -5.10 -1.44 -11.98
C ARG A 131 -6.13 -1.79 -13.05
N GLN A 132 -7.33 -2.17 -12.63
CA GLN A 132 -8.46 -2.26 -13.55
C GLN A 132 -8.87 -0.85 -13.95
N ASN A 133 -8.62 -0.48 -15.20
CA ASN A 133 -9.01 0.82 -15.77
C ASN A 133 -10.03 0.67 -16.91
N THR A 134 -10.53 -0.54 -17.14
CA THR A 134 -11.53 -0.81 -18.17
C THR A 134 -12.50 -1.87 -17.66
N TYR A 135 -13.78 -1.62 -17.92
CA TYR A 135 -14.86 -2.53 -17.55
C TYR A 135 -14.93 -3.69 -18.55
N TRP A 136 -14.93 -4.92 -18.05
CA TRP A 136 -15.20 -6.10 -18.85
C TRP A 136 -16.66 -6.49 -18.62
N PRO A 137 -17.57 -6.37 -19.62
CA PRO A 137 -18.89 -6.95 -19.51
C PRO A 137 -18.74 -8.48 -19.53
N ALA A 138 -19.13 -9.12 -18.43
CA ALA A 138 -19.22 -10.57 -18.33
C ALA A 138 -20.38 -11.11 -19.17
#